data_AF-A0A958J7A0-F1
#
_entry.id   AF-A0A958J7A0-F1
#
_cell.length_a   1.000
_cell.length_b   1.000
_cell.length_c   1.000
_cell.angle_alpha   90.00
_cell.angle_beta   90.00
_cell.angle_gamma   90.00
#
_symmetry.space_group_name_H-M   'P 1'
#
loop_
_entity.id
_entity.type
_entity.pdbx_description
1 polymer ?
#
loop_
_entity_poly.entity_id
_entity_poly.type
_entity_poly.pdbx_seq_one_letter_code
_entity_poly.pdbx_strand_id
1 'polypeptide(L)'
;PDAAAESAESGDSLFAALLANGESAFLSNDLFEFGADLSIYEGIFVVLGIFSNNHVIGSGDPEGPALQAYLQNGGRLYLEGGDCFNYDPEVGGYNIRPWFDLDDGPDGSGDLSGITGQNDLSAFSFSYNGENNWMDELQPLGSTPVWKNNGNTDISGVFNPAFGSGSAIGVVPSFGGLVDNSAPLGAQSRPLSAGDVIRRPGEKTLKNRPEALTRKPFVKKAGWYPERKKDRKMLSDLLKITPRGIEILAGTKAELMAAYLALLGYSGGPQLFLSPTEVLETVPPGASSTRSVTVVNTGSSSGEDLMFTVAENPPADWLTVTPESDTLNAGSSADLTLSFDAAALGIGTYSTTLEVSSNDPANPLATISVELTVEGIAVLTLQHDSLAFDTVTVGQNASRMVYVYNTGSGALNVSDIIASDPAFSADHSAFSLPAGDSLALTVTFAPAMVGDYSGELKIVSNAAAADTARIYLHGTGGAMVGIGSGMLPETFAVGQNYPNPFNPTTRIDFQVPAAGTVELT
;
A
#
# COMPACT_ATOMS: atom_id res chain seq x y z
N PRO A 1 10.68 5.11 18.92
CA PRO A 1 11.06 6.16 19.89
C PRO A 1 12.36 6.82 19.46
N ASP A 2 12.40 8.15 19.53
CA ASP A 2 13.56 9.00 19.26
C ASP A 2 14.23 8.69 17.91
N ALA A 3 13.52 9.07 16.84
CA ALA A 3 14.06 9.68 15.62
C ALA A 3 13.07 10.74 15.13
N ALA A 4 12.46 11.44 16.08
CA ALA A 4 11.09 11.90 15.96
C ALA A 4 10.90 13.39 16.34
N ALA A 5 12.00 14.12 16.52
CA ALA A 5 11.97 15.56 16.78
C ALA A 5 12.36 16.33 15.50
N GLU A 6 13.62 16.28 15.07
CA GLU A 6 14.13 17.29 14.14
C GLU A 6 13.83 17.05 12.66
N SER A 7 13.92 15.81 12.16
CA SER A 7 13.47 15.52 10.78
C SER A 7 11.96 15.75 10.63
N ALA A 8 11.20 15.54 11.72
CA ALA A 8 9.79 15.89 11.78
C ALA A 8 9.63 17.41 11.81
N GLU A 9 10.44 18.15 12.57
CA GLU A 9 10.44 19.62 12.61
C GLU A 9 10.90 20.26 11.29
N SER A 10 11.83 19.65 10.55
CA SER A 10 12.21 20.05 9.18
C SER A 10 11.00 19.94 8.25
N GLY A 11 10.37 18.76 8.19
CA GLY A 11 9.23 18.54 7.32
C GLY A 11 7.98 19.31 7.76
N ASP A 12 7.71 19.39 9.06
CA ASP A 12 6.67 20.24 9.68
C ASP A 12 7.00 21.74 9.55
N SER A 13 8.24 22.16 9.36
CA SER A 13 8.55 23.56 9.00
C SER A 13 8.29 23.82 7.51
N LEU A 14 8.50 22.80 6.68
CA LEU A 14 8.07 22.80 5.29
C LEU A 14 6.51 22.76 5.18
N PHE A 15 5.74 22.22 6.18
CA PHE A 15 4.25 22.39 6.41
C PHE A 15 3.84 23.83 6.24
N ALA A 16 4.57 24.63 7.00
CA ALA A 16 4.18 25.96 7.34
C ALA A 16 4.69 26.86 6.23
N ALA A 17 5.91 26.62 5.74
CA ALA A 17 6.50 27.39 4.65
C ALA A 17 5.73 27.26 3.33
N LEU A 18 5.45 26.04 2.85
CA LEU A 18 4.82 25.86 1.54
C LEU A 18 3.39 26.43 1.51
N LEU A 19 2.56 26.12 2.52
CA LEU A 19 1.19 26.67 2.54
C LEU A 19 1.14 28.15 2.93
N ALA A 20 2.08 28.68 3.71
CA ALA A 20 2.16 30.12 3.94
C ALA A 20 2.47 30.92 2.67
N ASN A 21 2.98 30.28 1.62
CA ASN A 21 3.17 30.87 0.30
C ASN A 21 2.06 30.50 -0.70
N GLY A 22 1.12 29.61 -0.33
CA GLY A 22 -0.06 29.27 -1.13
C GLY A 22 0.13 28.12 -2.12
N GLU A 23 1.18 27.31 -1.97
CA GLU A 23 1.40 26.09 -2.76
C GLU A 23 0.44 24.96 -2.35
N SER A 24 0.29 23.91 -3.16
CA SER A 24 -0.35 22.64 -2.72
C SER A 24 0.72 21.61 -2.38
N ALA A 25 0.66 21.01 -1.18
CA ALA A 25 1.72 20.12 -0.68
C ALA A 25 1.18 18.99 0.22
N PHE A 26 1.83 17.82 0.17
CA PHE A 26 1.43 16.62 0.90
C PHE A 26 2.54 16.10 1.85
N LEU A 27 2.11 15.67 3.03
CA LEU A 27 2.87 14.78 3.93
C LEU A 27 2.73 13.35 3.42
N SER A 28 3.82 12.71 2.99
CA SER A 28 3.90 11.25 3.05
C SER A 28 5.13 10.72 3.78
N ASN A 29 4.96 9.52 4.36
CA ASN A 29 6.02 8.63 4.81
C ASN A 29 6.39 7.55 3.77
N ASP A 30 5.71 7.51 2.64
CA ASP A 30 5.91 6.58 1.54
C ASP A 30 6.03 7.39 0.24
N LEU A 31 7.14 7.23 -0.48
CA LEU A 31 7.35 7.94 -1.75
C LEU A 31 6.26 7.60 -2.80
N PHE A 32 5.64 6.43 -2.65
CA PHE A 32 4.71 5.84 -3.60
C PHE A 32 3.25 5.80 -3.11
N GLU A 33 2.90 6.57 -2.07
CA GLU A 33 1.52 6.65 -1.53
C GLU A 33 0.48 6.98 -2.63
N PHE A 34 0.86 7.84 -3.58
CA PHE A 34 0.03 8.24 -4.73
C PHE A 34 0.42 7.52 -6.03
N GLY A 35 1.10 6.37 -5.92
CA GLY A 35 1.58 5.56 -7.05
C GLY A 35 3.06 5.76 -7.38
N ALA A 36 3.55 4.97 -8.35
CA ALA A 36 4.96 4.96 -8.75
C ALA A 36 5.38 6.11 -9.70
N ASP A 37 4.41 6.85 -10.25
CA ASP A 37 4.68 7.98 -11.15
C ASP A 37 4.92 9.26 -10.34
N LEU A 38 6.19 9.64 -10.20
CA LEU A 38 6.59 10.86 -9.50
C LEU A 38 6.40 12.13 -10.35
N SER A 39 6.04 12.04 -11.63
CA SER A 39 5.83 13.23 -12.49
C SER A 39 4.62 14.07 -12.08
N ILE A 40 3.74 13.52 -11.21
CA ILE A 40 2.62 14.22 -10.58
C ILE A 40 3.05 15.34 -9.61
N TYR A 41 4.33 15.39 -9.21
CA TYR A 41 4.84 16.40 -8.27
C TYR A 41 5.67 17.47 -9.00
N GLU A 42 5.34 18.75 -8.81
CA GLU A 42 6.17 19.87 -9.30
C GLU A 42 7.53 19.98 -8.58
N GLY A 43 7.61 19.48 -7.34
CA GLY A 43 8.84 19.40 -6.57
C GLY A 43 8.74 18.40 -5.42
N ILE A 44 9.85 17.72 -5.12
CA ILE A 44 9.98 16.73 -4.06
C ILE A 44 11.05 17.20 -3.08
N PHE A 45 10.62 17.49 -1.85
CA PHE A 45 11.52 17.57 -0.69
C PHE A 45 11.73 16.17 -0.12
N VAL A 46 12.98 15.83 0.19
CA VAL A 46 13.42 14.58 0.82
C VAL A 46 14.16 14.94 2.09
N VAL A 47 13.67 14.47 3.23
CA VAL A 47 14.19 14.80 4.56
C VAL A 47 14.68 13.50 5.19
N LEU A 48 15.96 13.22 5.05
CA LEU A 48 16.58 12.01 5.58
C LEU A 48 16.99 12.15 7.05
N GLY A 49 17.14 13.37 7.56
CA GLY A 49 17.58 13.63 8.94
C GLY A 49 19.08 13.44 9.12
N ILE A 50 19.51 13.38 10.39
CA ILE A 50 20.91 13.35 10.82
C ILE A 50 21.12 12.24 11.86
N PHE A 51 22.33 11.69 11.97
CA PHE A 51 22.62 10.66 12.96
C PHE A 51 22.44 11.15 14.41
N SER A 52 21.73 10.42 15.28
CA SER A 52 21.43 8.95 15.21
C SER A 52 20.04 8.59 14.69
N ASN A 53 19.41 9.56 14.05
CA ASN A 53 17.99 9.58 13.75
C ASN A 53 17.68 9.75 12.26
N ASN A 54 18.67 9.49 11.41
CA ASN A 54 18.52 9.50 9.96
C ASN A 54 17.85 8.24 9.40
N HIS A 55 17.25 8.40 8.23
CA HIS A 55 16.80 7.34 7.35
C HIS A 55 17.80 7.16 6.21
N VAL A 56 18.37 5.96 6.09
CA VAL A 56 19.28 5.59 5.01
C VAL A 56 18.47 4.98 3.85
N ILE A 57 18.43 5.65 2.70
CA ILE A 57 17.93 5.02 1.45
C ILE A 57 18.92 3.91 1.09
N GLY A 58 18.51 2.64 1.12
CA GLY A 58 19.38 1.52 0.78
C GLY A 58 19.66 1.42 -0.73
N SER A 59 20.82 0.90 -1.08
CA SER A 59 21.24 0.67 -2.48
C SER A 59 20.32 -0.25 -3.29
N GLY A 60 19.49 -1.06 -2.63
CA GLY A 60 18.47 -1.91 -3.25
C GLY A 60 17.02 -1.45 -3.03
N ASP A 61 16.79 -0.32 -2.35
CA ASP A 61 15.45 0.20 -2.08
C ASP A 61 14.97 1.05 -3.32
N PRO A 62 13.68 0.95 -3.73
CA PRO A 62 13.17 1.52 -4.98
C PRO A 62 13.15 3.06 -5.06
N GLU A 63 13.24 3.75 -3.92
CA GLU A 63 13.17 5.20 -3.80
C GLU A 63 14.34 5.90 -4.49
N GLY A 64 15.55 5.36 -4.38
CA GLY A 64 16.75 5.91 -5.01
C GLY A 64 16.61 6.02 -6.55
N PRO A 65 16.37 4.91 -7.26
CA PRO A 65 16.13 4.93 -8.70
C PRO A 65 14.94 5.82 -9.13
N ALA A 66 13.85 5.85 -8.34
CA ALA A 66 12.68 6.66 -8.68
C ALA A 66 12.97 8.17 -8.59
N LEU A 67 13.61 8.63 -7.52
CA LEU A 67 14.02 10.03 -7.34
C LEU A 67 15.05 10.46 -8.41
N GLN A 68 15.97 9.56 -8.78
CA GLN A 68 16.90 9.81 -9.89
C GLN A 68 16.17 10.03 -11.21
N ALA A 69 15.21 9.15 -11.55
CA ALA A 69 14.44 9.24 -12.79
C ALA A 69 13.58 10.51 -12.82
N TYR A 70 12.95 10.87 -11.70
CA TYR A 70 12.18 12.11 -11.54
C TYR A 70 13.04 13.36 -11.84
N LEU A 71 14.23 13.45 -11.24
CA LEU A 71 15.15 14.57 -11.48
C LEU A 71 15.67 14.61 -12.92
N GLN A 72 15.98 13.45 -13.52
CA GLN A 72 16.40 13.34 -14.92
C GLN A 72 15.31 13.77 -15.91
N ASN A 73 14.03 13.59 -15.55
CA ASN A 73 12.88 14.02 -16.34
C ASN A 73 12.49 15.49 -16.13
N GLY A 74 13.31 16.27 -15.42
CA GLY A 74 13.10 17.71 -15.20
C GLY A 74 12.31 18.07 -13.94
N GLY A 75 12.02 17.08 -13.08
CA GLY A 75 11.46 17.31 -11.75
C GLY A 75 12.42 18.08 -10.83
N ARG A 76 11.90 18.63 -9.73
CA ARG A 76 12.70 19.44 -8.78
C ARG A 76 12.94 18.68 -7.48
N LEU A 77 14.20 18.36 -7.19
CA LEU A 77 14.60 17.58 -6.02
C LEU A 77 15.37 18.45 -5.00
N TYR A 78 14.85 18.49 -3.78
CA TYR A 78 15.44 19.18 -2.63
C TYR A 78 15.73 18.15 -1.55
N LEU A 79 16.99 17.97 -1.14
CA LEU A 79 17.38 16.92 -0.22
C LEU A 79 18.12 17.47 0.99
N GLU A 80 17.60 17.18 2.17
CA GLU A 80 18.26 17.30 3.49
C GLU A 80 18.70 15.91 3.93
N GLY A 81 19.92 15.73 4.43
CA GLY A 81 20.30 14.41 4.95
C GLY A 81 21.66 14.17 5.60
N GLY A 82 22.32 15.17 6.18
CA GLY A 82 23.46 14.92 7.09
C GLY A 82 24.63 14.12 6.48
N ASP A 83 24.65 12.82 6.75
CA ASP A 83 25.66 11.83 6.33
C ASP A 83 25.28 11.00 5.08
N CYS A 84 24.16 11.37 4.43
CA CYS A 84 23.64 10.66 3.26
C CYS A 84 24.46 10.86 1.97
N PHE A 85 25.30 11.89 1.90
CA PHE A 85 26.08 12.19 0.68
C PHE A 85 27.38 11.41 0.67
N ASN A 86 28.10 11.32 1.79
CA ASN A 86 29.39 10.62 1.84
C ASN A 86 29.35 9.26 2.54
N TYR A 87 28.95 9.20 3.81
CA TYR A 87 29.12 7.99 4.62
C TYR A 87 28.12 6.88 4.25
N ASP A 88 26.82 7.20 4.13
CA ASP A 88 25.79 6.18 3.88
C ASP A 88 26.06 5.32 2.62
N PRO A 89 26.46 5.88 1.45
CA PRO A 89 26.82 5.09 0.27
C PRO A 89 27.94 4.06 0.49
N GLU A 90 28.84 4.28 1.45
CA GLU A 90 29.96 3.37 1.73
C GLU A 90 29.55 2.18 2.59
N VAL A 91 28.46 2.30 3.35
CA VAL A 91 27.90 1.25 4.22
C VAL A 91 26.65 0.58 3.63
N GLY A 92 26.37 0.79 2.34
CA GLY A 92 25.29 0.12 1.59
C GLY A 92 24.07 0.99 1.26
N GLY A 93 24.11 2.29 1.57
CA GLY A 93 23.16 3.29 1.11
C GLY A 93 23.22 3.53 -0.41
N TYR A 94 22.22 4.22 -0.93
CA TYR A 94 22.13 4.58 -2.34
C TYR A 94 23.05 5.78 -2.66
N ASN A 95 23.84 5.69 -3.72
CA ASN A 95 24.79 6.75 -4.07
C ASN A 95 24.09 7.96 -4.74
N ILE A 96 23.70 8.93 -3.92
CA ILE A 96 23.04 10.18 -4.36
C ILE A 96 24.01 11.25 -4.87
N ARG A 97 25.34 11.12 -4.65
CA ARG A 97 26.36 12.12 -5.05
C ARG A 97 26.22 12.61 -6.51
N PRO A 98 25.92 11.76 -7.53
CA PRO A 98 25.78 12.19 -8.92
C PRO A 98 24.60 13.15 -9.18
N TRP A 99 23.59 13.18 -8.31
CA TRP A 99 22.44 14.09 -8.47
C TRP A 99 22.83 15.54 -8.15
N PHE A 100 23.81 15.72 -7.28
CA PHE A 100 24.26 17.03 -6.78
C PHE A 100 25.67 17.41 -7.26
N ASP A 101 26.26 16.62 -8.16
CA ASP A 101 27.58 16.83 -8.76
C ASP A 101 28.70 16.98 -7.71
N LEU A 102 28.80 15.95 -6.84
CA LEU A 102 29.70 15.87 -5.69
C LEU A 102 30.79 14.79 -5.86
N ASP A 103 31.97 15.07 -5.30
CA ASP A 103 33.14 14.17 -5.24
C ASP A 103 33.17 13.31 -3.94
N ASP A 104 34.10 12.35 -3.85
CA ASP A 104 34.36 11.50 -2.66
C ASP A 104 35.15 12.24 -1.54
N GLY A 105 34.56 13.35 -1.10
CA GLY A 105 35.11 14.29 -0.14
C GLY A 105 35.51 13.74 1.23
N PRO A 106 36.26 14.50 2.02
CA PRO A 106 36.48 14.15 3.42
C PRO A 106 35.17 14.28 4.20
N ASP A 107 35.04 13.53 5.29
CA ASP A 107 34.10 13.88 6.36
C ASP A 107 34.42 15.27 6.91
N GLY A 108 33.39 16.00 7.32
CA GLY A 108 33.52 17.37 7.81
C GLY A 108 34.45 17.52 9.01
N SER A 109 35.08 18.68 9.11
CA SER A 109 36.13 19.00 10.08
C SER A 109 35.61 19.38 11.47
N GLY A 110 34.31 19.23 11.72
CA GLY A 110 33.65 19.44 13.01
C GLY A 110 32.13 19.55 12.89
N ASP A 111 31.47 19.58 14.05
CA ASP A 111 30.02 19.71 14.14
C ASP A 111 29.56 21.12 13.69
N LEU A 112 28.37 21.22 13.07
CA LEU A 112 27.75 22.42 12.52
C LEU A 112 27.33 23.43 13.61
N SER A 113 27.90 24.63 13.66
CA SER A 113 27.48 25.66 14.64
C SER A 113 26.40 26.62 14.12
N GLY A 114 26.04 26.47 12.85
CA GLY A 114 25.20 27.38 12.08
C GLY A 114 25.54 27.29 10.60
N ILE A 115 24.74 27.93 9.76
CA ILE A 115 25.04 28.09 8.33
C ILE A 115 25.09 29.55 7.93
N THR A 116 25.96 29.87 6.98
CA THR A 116 26.03 31.16 6.29
C THR A 116 25.94 30.95 4.79
N GLY A 117 25.02 31.69 4.18
CA GLY A 117 24.79 31.66 2.76
C GLY A 117 26.00 32.11 1.94
N GLN A 118 26.11 31.55 0.76
CA GLN A 118 27.11 31.88 -0.24
C GLN A 118 26.42 32.55 -1.44
N ASN A 119 27.17 33.30 -2.24
CA ASN A 119 26.67 34.00 -3.42
C ASN A 119 25.46 34.90 -3.06
N ASP A 120 24.35 34.79 -3.80
CA ASP A 120 23.13 35.59 -3.60
C ASP A 120 22.43 35.30 -2.26
N LEU A 121 22.78 34.19 -1.58
CA LEU A 121 22.28 33.88 -0.23
C LEU A 121 23.14 34.46 0.89
N SER A 122 24.23 35.18 0.59
CA SER A 122 25.18 35.71 1.59
C SER A 122 24.60 36.68 2.63
N ALA A 123 23.38 37.19 2.43
CA ALA A 123 22.63 37.96 3.42
C ALA A 123 21.98 37.08 4.52
N PHE A 124 21.89 35.76 4.32
CA PHE A 124 21.26 34.82 5.25
C PHE A 124 22.32 34.09 6.08
N SER A 125 22.19 34.16 7.41
CA SER A 125 23.01 33.41 8.35
C SER A 125 22.16 33.01 9.55
N PHE A 126 22.23 31.74 9.91
CA PHE A 126 21.44 31.09 10.95
C PHE A 126 22.37 30.40 11.93
N SER A 127 22.04 30.43 13.22
CA SER A 127 22.66 29.52 14.19
C SER A 127 22.05 28.12 14.04
N TYR A 128 22.75 27.10 14.54
CA TYR A 128 22.24 25.74 14.53
C TYR A 128 22.19 25.16 15.95
N ASN A 129 21.08 24.52 16.31
CA ASN A 129 20.88 23.87 17.60
C ASN A 129 20.41 22.41 17.50
N GLY A 130 20.34 21.86 16.28
CA GLY A 130 19.90 20.49 16.05
C GLY A 130 20.97 19.41 16.24
N GLU A 131 20.59 18.16 15.98
CA GLU A 131 21.41 16.98 15.79
C GLU A 131 22.47 17.23 14.72
N ASN A 132 23.67 16.73 14.97
CA ASN A 132 24.86 17.31 14.38
C ASN A 132 26.04 16.35 14.30
N ASN A 133 25.77 15.07 14.53
CA ASN A 133 26.82 14.11 14.75
C ASN A 133 27.19 13.50 13.40
N TRP A 134 28.48 13.54 13.03
CA TRP A 134 28.99 12.95 11.77
C TRP A 134 28.45 13.62 10.49
N MET A 135 28.37 14.95 10.47
CA MET A 135 27.94 15.72 9.29
C MET A 135 28.93 15.62 8.12
N ASP A 136 28.41 15.50 6.89
CA ASP A 136 29.23 15.54 5.66
C ASP A 136 29.81 16.95 5.40
N GLU A 137 31.01 17.02 4.82
CA GLU A 137 31.43 18.17 4.01
C GLU A 137 31.15 17.87 2.54
N LEU A 138 30.33 18.70 1.89
CA LEU A 138 30.04 18.56 0.47
C LEU A 138 31.23 19.04 -0.36
N GLN A 139 31.66 18.24 -1.33
CA GLN A 139 32.76 18.58 -2.23
C GLN A 139 32.24 18.75 -3.67
N PRO A 140 31.74 19.95 -4.04
CA PRO A 140 31.21 20.21 -5.37
C PRO A 140 32.28 20.12 -6.46
N LEU A 141 31.98 19.39 -7.54
CA LEU A 141 32.80 19.30 -8.75
C LEU A 141 32.52 20.48 -9.70
N GLY A 142 31.25 20.68 -10.04
CA GLY A 142 30.72 21.80 -10.83
C GLY A 142 29.41 22.39 -10.30
N SER A 143 28.82 21.80 -9.24
CA SER A 143 27.70 22.40 -8.52
C SER A 143 28.11 23.65 -7.75
N THR A 144 27.15 24.56 -7.57
CA THR A 144 27.38 25.86 -6.92
C THR A 144 27.20 25.71 -5.41
N PRO A 145 28.20 26.03 -4.57
CA PRO A 145 28.03 26.08 -3.12
C PRO A 145 26.96 27.12 -2.76
N VAL A 146 25.94 26.71 -2.00
CA VAL A 146 24.91 27.62 -1.49
C VAL A 146 25.10 27.95 -0.01
N TRP A 147 25.58 27.00 0.81
CA TRP A 147 25.78 27.18 2.26
C TRP A 147 27.14 26.68 2.75
N LYS A 148 27.64 27.27 3.84
CA LYS A 148 28.80 26.80 4.61
C LYS A 148 28.50 26.77 6.10
N ASN A 149 29.19 25.91 6.85
CA ASN A 149 29.19 25.90 8.31
C ASN A 149 29.77 27.22 8.85
N ASN A 150 29.19 27.76 9.94
CA ASN A 150 29.68 28.96 10.62
C ASN A 150 30.97 28.71 11.45
N GLY A 151 31.24 27.46 11.82
CA GLY A 151 32.34 27.09 12.71
C GLY A 151 33.67 26.79 12.01
N ASN A 152 33.63 26.53 10.70
CA ASN A 152 34.80 26.22 9.88
C ASN A 152 34.55 26.71 8.42
N THR A 153 35.10 26.05 7.41
CA THR A 153 34.94 26.46 6.00
C THR A 153 34.11 25.47 5.16
N ASP A 154 33.64 24.40 5.80
CA ASP A 154 33.06 23.22 5.17
C ASP A 154 31.75 23.62 4.45
N ILE A 155 31.57 23.12 3.22
CA ILE A 155 30.38 23.40 2.43
C ILE A 155 29.26 22.48 2.91
N SER A 156 28.14 23.09 3.30
CA SER A 156 27.00 22.41 3.91
C SER A 156 25.74 22.44 3.03
N GLY A 157 25.83 22.98 1.82
CA GLY A 157 24.79 22.90 0.82
C GLY A 157 25.29 23.26 -0.58
N VAL A 158 24.78 22.56 -1.60
CA VAL A 158 25.08 22.79 -3.02
C VAL A 158 23.80 22.86 -3.87
N PHE A 159 23.88 23.58 -4.99
CA PHE A 159 22.90 23.57 -6.07
C PHE A 159 23.54 23.06 -7.36
N ASN A 160 22.96 22.04 -7.99
CA ASN A 160 23.44 21.50 -9.26
C ASN A 160 22.75 22.16 -10.46
N PRO A 161 23.47 22.99 -11.26
CA PRO A 161 22.89 23.71 -12.40
C PRO A 161 22.53 22.82 -13.60
N ALA A 162 22.99 21.56 -13.65
CA ALA A 162 22.74 20.66 -14.77
C ALA A 162 21.24 20.34 -14.98
N PHE A 163 20.43 20.44 -13.93
CA PHE A 163 18.98 20.17 -13.95
C PHE A 163 18.11 21.44 -14.11
N GLY A 164 18.73 22.59 -14.37
CA GLY A 164 18.04 23.89 -14.46
C GLY A 164 18.04 24.67 -13.14
N SER A 165 17.68 25.95 -13.22
CA SER A 165 17.79 26.89 -12.09
C SER A 165 16.89 26.50 -10.92
N GLY A 166 17.49 26.12 -9.79
CA GLY A 166 16.79 25.75 -8.57
C GLY A 166 16.18 24.33 -8.55
N SER A 167 16.50 23.45 -9.51
CA SER A 167 15.90 22.10 -9.61
C SER A 167 16.57 21.01 -8.78
N ALA A 168 17.82 21.20 -8.33
CA ALA A 168 18.58 20.18 -7.60
C ALA A 168 19.39 20.81 -6.48
N ILE A 169 18.90 20.78 -5.24
CA ILE A 169 19.60 21.34 -4.07
C ILE A 169 19.79 20.24 -3.02
N GLY A 170 21.03 20.00 -2.62
CA GLY A 170 21.39 19.06 -1.56
C GLY A 170 22.02 19.82 -0.39
N VAL A 171 21.55 19.55 0.83
CA VAL A 171 22.01 20.20 2.06
C VAL A 171 22.27 19.18 3.17
N VAL A 172 23.31 19.48 3.95
CA VAL A 172 23.72 18.74 5.15
C VAL A 172 22.88 19.09 6.39
N PRO A 173 22.61 20.38 6.75
CA PRO A 173 21.86 20.73 7.96
C PRO A 173 20.41 20.25 7.93
N SER A 174 19.87 19.94 9.12
CA SER A 174 18.43 19.88 9.31
C SER A 174 17.82 21.27 9.21
N PHE A 175 16.77 21.47 8.43
CA PHE A 175 16.06 22.74 8.42
C PHE A 175 15.39 23.04 9.78
N GLY A 176 14.92 22.01 10.49
CA GLY A 176 14.35 22.12 11.85
C GLY A 176 15.38 22.56 12.89
N GLY A 177 16.66 22.20 12.72
CA GLY A 177 17.76 22.62 13.59
C GLY A 177 18.24 24.07 13.40
N LEU A 178 17.62 24.86 12.51
CA LEU A 178 18.04 26.25 12.23
C LEU A 178 17.38 27.25 13.17
N VAL A 179 18.21 27.98 13.93
CA VAL A 179 17.78 29.04 14.84
C VAL A 179 17.78 30.39 14.12
N ASP A 180 16.57 30.96 13.98
CA ASP A 180 16.37 32.30 13.43
C ASP A 180 16.96 33.38 14.35
N ASN A 181 17.52 34.45 13.77
CA ASN A 181 18.11 35.58 14.51
C ASN A 181 17.06 36.52 15.17
N SER A 182 15.83 36.03 15.36
CA SER A 182 14.76 36.66 16.13
C SER A 182 14.13 35.64 17.07
N ALA A 183 14.26 35.87 18.38
CA ALA A 183 13.80 34.94 19.41
C ALA A 183 12.29 34.65 19.33
N PRO A 184 11.84 33.45 19.78
CA PRO A 184 10.44 33.24 20.10
C PRO A 184 9.97 34.23 21.18
N LEU A 185 8.65 34.38 21.34
CA LEU A 185 8.05 35.29 22.31
C LEU A 185 8.48 34.98 23.77
N GLY A 186 9.57 35.63 24.20
CA GLY A 186 9.95 35.82 25.60
C GLY A 186 10.86 34.77 26.24
N ALA A 187 12.18 35.00 26.17
CA ALA A 187 13.07 34.97 27.34
C ALA A 187 14.46 35.54 27.00
N GLN A 188 15.09 36.28 27.93
CA GLN A 188 16.51 36.67 27.84
C GLN A 188 17.36 35.68 28.70
N SER A 189 18.70 35.60 28.68
CA SER A 189 19.72 36.61 28.36
C SER A 189 21.17 36.06 28.25
N ARG A 190 21.94 36.55 27.25
CA ARG A 190 23.38 36.98 27.32
C ARG A 190 24.53 35.93 27.56
N PRO A 191 25.84 36.26 27.40
CA PRO A 191 26.72 35.54 26.45
C PRO A 191 28.12 35.11 26.97
N LEU A 192 29.04 34.70 26.06
CA LEU A 192 30.55 34.68 26.05
C LEU A 192 31.10 33.30 25.56
N SER A 193 32.29 33.10 24.97
CA SER A 193 33.12 33.90 24.02
C SER A 193 34.39 33.11 23.59
N ALA A 194 34.75 33.14 22.29
CA ALA A 194 36.09 32.99 21.68
C ALA A 194 36.95 31.71 21.87
N GLY A 195 37.54 31.23 20.76
CA GLY A 195 38.63 30.23 20.75
C GLY A 195 39.01 29.73 19.34
N ASP A 196 39.90 30.45 18.63
CA ASP A 196 40.38 30.06 17.29
C ASP A 196 41.28 28.81 17.31
N VAL A 197 41.15 27.91 16.32
CA VAL A 197 42.26 27.02 15.89
C VAL A 197 42.28 26.86 14.36
N ILE A 198 43.32 27.41 13.73
CA ILE A 198 43.66 27.14 12.32
C ILE A 198 44.45 25.82 12.23
N ARG A 199 44.09 24.91 11.32
CA ARG A 199 44.99 23.85 10.83
C ARG A 199 44.94 23.68 9.31
N ARG A 200 46.00 23.07 8.77
CA ARG A 200 46.32 22.91 7.33
C ARG A 200 46.41 21.42 6.97
N PRO A 201 46.37 21.05 5.67
CA PRO A 201 45.85 19.74 5.23
C PRO A 201 46.89 18.62 5.15
N GLY A 202 46.40 17.37 5.21
CA GLY A 202 47.15 16.15 4.87
C GLY A 202 46.52 14.89 5.46
N GLU A 203 46.16 13.94 4.58
CA GLU A 203 45.50 12.63 4.84
C GLU A 203 44.08 12.67 5.45
N LYS A 204 43.12 12.08 4.71
CA LYS A 204 41.71 11.95 5.07
C LYS A 204 41.49 10.61 5.78
N THR A 205 40.83 10.64 6.94
CA THR A 205 40.25 9.45 7.58
C THR A 205 38.77 9.70 7.82
N LEU A 206 37.91 8.83 7.31
CA LEU A 206 36.49 8.81 7.65
C LEU A 206 36.33 8.60 9.17
N LYS A 207 35.43 9.33 9.79
CA LYS A 207 35.16 9.31 11.23
C LYS A 207 34.23 8.13 11.52
N ASN A 208 34.81 6.97 11.84
CA ASN A 208 34.06 5.74 12.19
C ASN A 208 32.78 6.02 13.02
N ARG A 209 31.62 5.94 12.36
CA ARG A 209 30.28 6.03 12.95
C ARG A 209 29.88 4.68 13.55
N PRO A 210 29.17 4.63 14.70
CA PRO A 210 28.66 3.38 15.26
C PRO A 210 27.58 2.75 14.37
N GLU A 211 27.57 1.42 14.23
CA GLU A 211 26.54 0.70 13.46
C GLU A 211 25.13 0.88 14.07
N ALA A 212 24.26 1.63 13.39
CA ALA A 212 22.84 1.76 13.73
C ALA A 212 22.00 0.72 12.96
N LEU A 213 21.98 -0.52 13.46
CA LEU A 213 21.36 -1.69 12.80
C LEU A 213 19.81 -1.74 12.79
N THR A 214 19.11 -0.60 12.89
CA THR A 214 17.64 -0.57 12.87
C THR A 214 17.10 0.46 11.89
N ARG A 215 16.56 -0.03 10.76
CA ARG A 215 15.71 0.77 9.85
C ARG A 215 14.53 1.34 10.66
N LYS A 216 14.56 2.64 10.95
CA LYS A 216 13.41 3.38 11.52
C LYS A 216 12.50 3.83 10.36
N PRO A 217 11.16 3.86 10.54
CA PRO A 217 10.25 4.32 9.51
C PRO A 217 10.49 5.81 9.16
N PHE A 218 10.24 6.15 7.91
CA PHE A 218 10.39 7.47 7.29
C PHE A 218 9.62 8.58 8.06
N VAL A 219 10.05 9.84 7.91
CA VAL A 219 9.55 10.98 8.70
C VAL A 219 9.00 12.12 7.84
N LYS A 220 7.68 12.30 7.89
CA LYS A 220 6.93 13.54 8.07
C LYS A 220 7.42 14.82 7.38
N LYS A 221 7.26 14.91 6.05
CA LYS A 221 7.00 16.20 5.32
C LYS A 221 5.65 16.79 5.71
N ALA A 222 5.22 17.96 5.20
CA ALA A 222 3.90 18.48 5.58
C ALA A 222 3.33 19.63 4.70
N GLY A 223 2.06 20.03 4.96
CA GLY A 223 1.42 21.29 4.50
C GLY A 223 0.17 21.74 5.33
N TRP A 224 0.14 22.94 5.98
CA TRP A 224 -1.13 23.59 6.42
C TRP A 224 -1.10 25.13 6.74
N TYR A 225 -2.28 25.80 6.76
CA TYR A 225 -2.51 27.23 7.13
C TYR A 225 -3.91 27.47 7.75
N PRO A 226 -4.07 28.27 8.84
CA PRO A 226 -4.71 29.62 8.78
C PRO A 226 -4.30 30.59 9.93
N GLU A 227 -4.59 31.91 10.03
CA GLU A 227 -4.95 33.05 9.16
C GLU A 227 -4.51 34.32 9.94
N ARG A 228 -4.14 35.45 9.29
CA ARG A 228 -4.38 36.79 9.88
C ARG A 228 -4.42 37.96 8.89
N LYS A 229 -5.59 38.59 8.78
CA LYS A 229 -5.86 39.85 8.06
C LYS A 229 -5.33 41.09 8.79
N LYS A 230 -4.21 41.69 8.33
CA LYS A 230 -3.93 43.14 8.28
C LYS A 230 -2.56 43.43 7.65
N ASP A 231 -2.42 44.64 7.10
CA ASP A 231 -1.18 45.24 6.59
C ASP A 231 -0.58 44.62 5.30
N ARG A 232 -1.11 45.02 4.14
CA ARG A 232 -0.41 44.92 2.84
C ARG A 232 -0.40 46.27 2.12
N LYS A 233 0.77 46.72 1.67
CA LYS A 233 0.93 47.79 0.67
C LYS A 233 0.53 47.28 -0.73
N MET A 234 0.23 48.19 -1.64
CA MET A 234 -0.07 47.82 -3.04
C MET A 234 1.19 47.35 -3.78
N LEU A 235 1.04 46.25 -4.51
CA LEU A 235 2.13 45.53 -5.21
C LEU A 235 2.85 46.38 -6.28
N SER A 236 2.19 47.43 -6.78
CA SER A 236 2.70 48.39 -7.78
C SER A 236 3.97 49.12 -7.35
N ASP A 237 4.22 49.23 -6.04
CA ASP A 237 5.31 50.04 -5.49
C ASP A 237 6.63 49.26 -5.35
N LEU A 238 6.61 47.94 -5.59
CA LEU A 238 7.73 47.02 -5.31
C LEU A 238 8.57 46.66 -6.55
N LEU A 239 8.10 46.95 -7.76
CA LEU A 239 8.72 46.56 -9.03
C LEU A 239 9.03 47.79 -9.90
N LYS A 240 10.30 47.93 -10.30
CA LYS A 240 10.73 49.02 -11.19
C LYS A 240 11.53 48.47 -12.37
N ILE A 241 10.99 48.64 -13.58
CA ILE A 241 11.64 48.18 -14.81
C ILE A 241 12.66 49.23 -15.26
N THR A 242 13.91 48.83 -15.51
CA THR A 242 14.99 49.70 -15.99
C THR A 242 15.67 49.13 -17.24
N PRO A 243 16.42 49.95 -18.01
CA PRO A 243 17.19 49.47 -19.18
C PRO A 243 18.34 48.49 -18.85
N ARG A 244 18.57 48.17 -17.58
CA ARG A 244 19.58 47.18 -17.12
C ARG A 244 18.96 45.91 -16.51
N GLY A 245 17.64 45.84 -16.43
CA GLY A 245 16.91 44.74 -15.77
C GLY A 245 15.81 45.25 -14.83
N ILE A 246 15.18 44.29 -14.14
CA ILE A 246 14.15 44.55 -13.14
C ILE A 246 14.86 44.89 -11.82
N GLU A 247 14.58 46.08 -11.25
CA GLU A 247 14.92 46.41 -9.87
C GLU A 247 13.77 45.97 -8.95
N ILE A 248 14.06 45.04 -8.03
CA ILE A 248 13.16 44.63 -6.95
C ILE A 248 13.46 45.50 -5.73
N LEU A 249 12.50 46.32 -5.30
CA LEU A 249 12.64 47.23 -4.14
C LEU A 249 12.03 46.62 -2.86
N ALA A 250 12.24 45.32 -2.65
CA ALA A 250 11.78 44.58 -1.48
C ALA A 250 12.63 44.88 -0.25
N GLY A 251 12.00 45.16 0.89
CA GLY A 251 12.67 45.40 2.18
C GLY A 251 12.65 44.20 3.11
N THR A 252 11.94 43.13 2.76
CA THR A 252 11.69 41.96 3.61
C THR A 252 11.70 40.64 2.82
N LYS A 253 11.94 39.52 3.53
CA LYS A 253 11.96 38.14 2.97
C LYS A 253 10.69 37.78 2.19
N ALA A 254 9.53 38.23 2.67
CA ALA A 254 8.24 37.98 2.02
C ALA A 254 8.04 38.79 0.73
N GLU A 255 8.47 40.06 0.70
CA GLU A 255 8.41 40.90 -0.50
C GLU A 255 9.36 40.41 -1.59
N LEU A 256 10.52 39.86 -1.21
CA LEU A 256 11.48 39.24 -2.14
C LEU A 256 10.90 37.97 -2.78
N MET A 257 10.25 37.12 -1.97
CA MET A 257 9.62 35.88 -2.44
C MET A 257 8.43 36.17 -3.39
N ALA A 258 7.57 37.13 -3.04
CA ALA A 258 6.45 37.54 -3.88
C ALA A 258 6.90 38.11 -5.25
N ALA A 259 8.02 38.84 -5.29
CA ALA A 259 8.59 39.33 -6.54
C ALA A 259 9.21 38.22 -7.40
N TYR A 260 9.70 37.14 -6.78
CA TYR A 260 10.22 35.96 -7.48
C TYR A 260 9.09 35.14 -8.12
N LEU A 261 7.98 34.96 -7.40
CA LEU A 261 6.77 34.27 -7.90
C LEU A 261 6.07 35.05 -9.02
N ALA A 262 6.05 36.39 -8.97
CA ALA A 262 5.53 37.23 -10.05
C ALA A 262 6.30 37.09 -11.38
N LEU A 263 7.53 36.55 -11.34
CA LEU A 263 8.33 36.25 -12.53
C LEU A 263 7.91 34.94 -13.23
N LEU A 264 7.10 34.10 -12.57
CA LEU A 264 6.66 32.78 -13.05
C LEU A 264 5.42 32.83 -13.95
N GLY A 265 4.87 34.01 -14.26
CA GLY A 265 3.80 34.18 -15.24
C GLY A 265 2.40 33.70 -14.81
N TYR A 266 2.19 33.44 -13.51
CA TYR A 266 0.90 32.99 -12.98
C TYR A 266 -0.20 34.06 -13.12
N SER A 267 -1.20 33.81 -13.95
CA SER A 267 -2.49 34.53 -13.89
C SER A 267 -3.31 33.96 -12.73
N GLY A 268 -3.47 34.75 -11.65
CA GLY A 268 -4.15 34.30 -10.43
C GLY A 268 -5.67 34.13 -10.57
N GLY A 269 -6.10 33.09 -11.29
CA GLY A 269 -7.48 32.59 -11.33
C GLY A 269 -7.64 31.23 -10.62
N PRO A 270 -8.85 30.66 -10.60
CA PRO A 270 -9.09 29.30 -10.12
C PRO A 270 -8.39 28.27 -11.03
N GLN A 271 -8.00 27.14 -10.46
CA GLN A 271 -7.41 26.01 -11.19
C GLN A 271 -7.97 24.69 -10.68
N LEU A 272 -8.40 23.83 -11.60
CA LEU A 272 -9.02 22.53 -11.29
C LEU A 272 -7.97 21.43 -11.24
N PHE A 273 -7.92 20.70 -10.12
CA PHE A 273 -7.20 19.45 -9.99
C PHE A 273 -8.14 18.32 -9.53
N LEU A 274 -7.94 17.11 -10.04
CA LEU A 274 -8.74 15.92 -9.79
C LEU A 274 -7.82 14.75 -9.43
N SER A 275 -8.16 13.99 -8.38
CA SER A 275 -7.44 12.76 -8.03
C SER A 275 -8.34 11.70 -7.37
N PRO A 276 -8.38 10.46 -7.88
CA PRO A 276 -7.77 9.99 -9.14
C PRO A 276 -8.57 10.48 -10.37
N THR A 277 -7.94 10.44 -11.55
CA THR A 277 -8.60 10.67 -12.86
C THR A 277 -9.13 9.39 -13.52
N GLU A 278 -8.96 8.24 -12.85
CA GLU A 278 -9.51 6.95 -13.24
C GLU A 278 -10.06 6.23 -12.00
N VAL A 279 -11.24 5.64 -12.12
CA VAL A 279 -11.89 4.84 -11.07
C VAL A 279 -12.31 3.51 -11.66
N LEU A 280 -11.63 2.44 -11.26
CA LEU A 280 -11.96 1.06 -11.59
C LEU A 280 -12.59 0.39 -10.37
N GLU A 281 -13.77 -0.20 -10.53
CA GLU A 281 -14.50 -0.86 -9.45
C GLU A 281 -15.07 -2.22 -9.88
N THR A 282 -15.01 -3.22 -8.98
CA THR A 282 -15.62 -4.54 -9.20
C THR A 282 -16.71 -4.82 -8.17
N VAL A 283 -17.96 -5.00 -8.62
CA VAL A 283 -19.13 -5.20 -7.73
C VAL A 283 -19.90 -6.47 -8.12
N PRO A 284 -20.32 -7.31 -7.17
CA PRO A 284 -21.17 -8.47 -7.47
C PRO A 284 -22.56 -8.07 -7.98
N PRO A 285 -23.19 -8.86 -8.88
CA PRO A 285 -24.60 -8.68 -9.24
C PRO A 285 -25.48 -8.58 -7.99
N GLY A 286 -26.34 -7.56 -7.92
CA GLY A 286 -27.22 -7.35 -6.76
C GLY A 286 -26.62 -6.53 -5.60
N ALA A 287 -25.35 -6.12 -5.69
CA ALA A 287 -24.66 -5.34 -4.66
C ALA A 287 -24.38 -3.89 -5.10
N SER A 288 -23.90 -3.08 -4.17
CA SER A 288 -23.52 -1.68 -4.39
C SER A 288 -22.17 -1.39 -3.71
N SER A 289 -21.43 -0.40 -4.21
CA SER A 289 -20.14 0.03 -3.66
C SER A 289 -19.97 1.55 -3.77
N THR A 290 -18.92 2.10 -3.15
CA THR A 290 -18.63 3.55 -3.17
C THR A 290 -17.14 3.84 -3.33
N ARG A 291 -16.80 4.83 -4.16
CA ARG A 291 -15.45 5.42 -4.26
C ARG A 291 -15.50 6.94 -4.09
N SER A 292 -14.34 7.53 -3.88
CA SER A 292 -14.16 8.98 -3.74
C SER A 292 -13.18 9.49 -4.80
N VAL A 293 -13.51 10.62 -5.43
CA VAL A 293 -12.56 11.43 -6.21
C VAL A 293 -12.46 12.81 -5.56
N THR A 294 -11.25 13.20 -5.17
CA THR A 294 -11.01 14.51 -4.57
C THR A 294 -10.84 15.56 -5.67
N VAL A 295 -11.64 16.63 -5.58
CA VAL A 295 -11.54 17.85 -6.39
C VAL A 295 -10.82 18.90 -5.55
N VAL A 296 -9.84 19.59 -6.14
CA VAL A 296 -9.06 20.63 -5.45
C VAL A 296 -9.03 21.90 -6.31
N ASN A 297 -9.18 23.06 -5.68
CA ASN A 297 -8.82 24.34 -6.29
C ASN A 297 -7.36 24.67 -6.00
N THR A 298 -6.45 24.40 -6.93
CA THR A 298 -5.01 24.72 -6.77
C THR A 298 -4.68 26.17 -7.12
N GLY A 299 -5.68 26.97 -7.50
CA GLY A 299 -5.52 28.38 -7.83
C GLY A 299 -5.01 29.21 -6.65
N SER A 300 -4.38 30.35 -6.97
CA SER A 300 -3.81 31.24 -5.96
C SER A 300 -4.87 31.77 -4.98
N SER A 301 -4.49 31.98 -3.71
CA SER A 301 -5.33 32.61 -2.67
C SER A 301 -5.80 34.06 -2.96
N SER A 302 -5.41 34.64 -4.10
CA SER A 302 -5.94 35.90 -4.64
C SER A 302 -6.87 35.75 -5.84
N GLY A 303 -7.11 34.52 -6.31
CA GLY A 303 -8.00 34.22 -7.43
C GLY A 303 -9.47 34.08 -7.02
N GLU A 304 -10.32 33.86 -8.03
CA GLU A 304 -11.75 33.58 -7.83
C GLU A 304 -11.97 32.14 -7.33
N ASP A 305 -13.13 31.87 -6.73
CA ASP A 305 -13.51 30.51 -6.32
C ASP A 305 -13.68 29.61 -7.56
N LEU A 306 -13.24 28.35 -7.44
CA LEU A 306 -13.47 27.33 -8.45
C LEU A 306 -14.91 26.83 -8.33
N MET A 307 -15.76 27.23 -9.27
CA MET A 307 -17.08 26.68 -9.46
C MET A 307 -16.98 25.53 -10.46
N PHE A 308 -17.49 24.35 -10.11
CA PHE A 308 -17.54 23.22 -11.01
C PHE A 308 -18.91 22.51 -11.00
N THR A 309 -19.21 21.81 -12.10
CA THR A 309 -20.35 20.91 -12.26
C THR A 309 -19.88 19.60 -12.88
N VAL A 310 -20.43 18.48 -12.42
CA VAL A 310 -20.12 17.12 -12.87
C VAL A 310 -21.31 16.58 -13.65
N ALA A 311 -21.06 15.98 -14.81
CA ALA A 311 -22.06 15.27 -15.59
C ALA A 311 -21.50 13.96 -16.14
N GLU A 312 -22.35 12.93 -16.27
CA GLU A 312 -21.98 11.66 -16.88
C GLU A 312 -22.15 11.72 -18.41
N ASN A 313 -21.13 11.30 -19.15
CA ASN A 313 -21.17 11.18 -20.60
C ASN A 313 -20.60 9.82 -21.06
N PRO A 314 -21.44 8.88 -21.55
CA PRO A 314 -22.90 8.93 -21.55
C PRO A 314 -23.49 8.78 -20.13
N PRO A 315 -24.73 9.22 -19.87
CA PRO A 315 -25.43 8.97 -18.62
C PRO A 315 -25.48 7.49 -18.25
N ALA A 316 -25.27 7.17 -16.98
CA ALA A 316 -25.09 5.82 -16.48
C ALA A 316 -26.04 5.52 -15.31
N ASP A 317 -27.16 4.82 -15.57
CA ASP A 317 -28.17 4.45 -14.56
C ASP A 317 -27.63 3.62 -13.36
N TRP A 318 -26.37 3.17 -13.43
CA TRP A 318 -25.65 2.40 -12.41
C TRP A 318 -24.66 3.21 -11.57
N LEU A 319 -24.49 4.50 -11.89
CA LEU A 319 -23.62 5.43 -11.17
C LEU A 319 -24.48 6.53 -10.54
N THR A 320 -24.00 7.11 -9.45
CA THR A 320 -24.52 8.36 -8.88
C THR A 320 -23.38 9.11 -8.24
N VAL A 321 -23.19 10.36 -8.63
CA VAL A 321 -22.11 11.23 -8.13
C VAL A 321 -22.69 12.28 -7.18
N THR A 322 -22.08 12.45 -6.01
CA THR A 322 -22.49 13.49 -5.04
C THR A 322 -21.29 14.19 -4.42
N PRO A 323 -21.24 15.53 -4.39
CA PRO A 323 -22.16 16.48 -5.04
C PRO A 323 -22.01 16.52 -6.57
N GLU A 324 -23.07 16.91 -7.29
CA GLU A 324 -23.02 17.17 -8.74
C GLU A 324 -22.39 18.55 -9.07
N SER A 325 -22.21 19.42 -8.08
CA SER A 325 -21.60 20.75 -8.24
C SER A 325 -21.12 21.29 -6.89
N ASP A 326 -20.01 22.02 -6.87
CA ASP A 326 -19.56 22.74 -5.68
C ASP A 326 -18.85 24.07 -6.02
N THR A 327 -18.49 24.84 -5.00
CA THR A 327 -17.70 26.08 -5.11
C THR A 327 -16.57 26.06 -4.08
N LEU A 328 -15.34 25.87 -4.57
CA LEU A 328 -14.14 25.72 -3.76
C LEU A 328 -13.31 26.99 -3.75
N ASN A 329 -13.14 27.59 -2.56
CA ASN A 329 -12.14 28.63 -2.34
C ASN A 329 -10.74 28.10 -2.71
N ALA A 330 -9.84 29.00 -3.12
CA ALA A 330 -8.44 28.66 -3.38
C ALA A 330 -7.79 27.84 -2.24
N GLY A 331 -7.10 26.75 -2.60
CA GLY A 331 -6.50 25.78 -1.67
C GLY A 331 -7.49 24.86 -0.94
N SER A 332 -8.79 24.92 -1.24
CA SER A 332 -9.81 24.01 -0.68
C SER A 332 -10.04 22.80 -1.56
N SER A 333 -10.50 21.71 -0.94
CA SER A 333 -10.90 20.47 -1.63
C SER A 333 -12.31 20.02 -1.21
N ALA A 334 -12.92 19.19 -2.05
CA ALA A 334 -14.13 18.43 -1.74
C ALA A 334 -14.06 17.04 -2.38
N ASP A 335 -14.71 16.05 -1.77
CA ASP A 335 -14.76 14.68 -2.28
C ASP A 335 -16.07 14.42 -3.03
N LEU A 336 -15.96 14.03 -4.30
CA LEU A 336 -17.04 13.44 -5.07
C LEU A 336 -17.21 11.98 -4.64
N THR A 337 -18.32 11.67 -3.99
CA THR A 337 -18.71 10.29 -3.69
C THR A 337 -19.39 9.68 -4.92
N LEU A 338 -18.72 8.73 -5.54
CA LEU A 338 -19.23 7.89 -6.64
C LEU A 338 -19.87 6.65 -6.02
N SER A 339 -21.19 6.51 -6.15
CA SER A 339 -21.95 5.34 -5.70
C SER A 339 -22.28 4.46 -6.90
N PHE A 340 -21.88 3.19 -6.83
CA PHE A 340 -22.07 2.18 -7.87
C PHE A 340 -23.20 1.24 -7.47
N ASP A 341 -24.20 1.04 -8.34
CA ASP A 341 -25.30 0.09 -8.12
C ASP A 341 -25.34 -0.98 -9.22
N ALA A 342 -25.04 -2.22 -8.84
CA ALA A 342 -25.11 -3.40 -9.71
C ALA A 342 -26.43 -4.18 -9.55
N ALA A 343 -27.46 -3.61 -8.90
CA ALA A 343 -28.74 -4.31 -8.66
C ALA A 343 -29.50 -4.71 -9.93
N ALA A 344 -29.43 -3.89 -10.99
CA ALA A 344 -30.09 -4.14 -12.28
C ALA A 344 -29.14 -4.62 -13.39
N LEU A 345 -27.85 -4.81 -13.08
CA LEU A 345 -26.82 -5.12 -14.06
C LEU A 345 -26.58 -6.62 -14.22
N GLY A 346 -26.31 -7.04 -15.45
CA GLY A 346 -25.77 -8.37 -15.75
C GLY A 346 -24.24 -8.40 -15.58
N ILE A 347 -23.67 -9.60 -15.54
CA ILE A 347 -22.20 -9.78 -15.53
C ILE A 347 -21.60 -9.17 -16.80
N GLY A 348 -20.58 -8.34 -16.64
CA GLY A 348 -19.93 -7.60 -17.73
C GLY A 348 -19.30 -6.30 -17.25
N THR A 349 -18.66 -5.58 -18.17
CA THR A 349 -18.02 -4.30 -17.90
C THR A 349 -18.88 -3.16 -18.43
N TYR A 350 -19.05 -2.13 -17.62
CA TYR A 350 -19.82 -0.92 -17.89
C TYR A 350 -18.89 0.28 -17.69
N SER A 351 -18.96 1.28 -18.56
CA SER A 351 -18.11 2.46 -18.45
C SER A 351 -18.84 3.75 -18.80
N THR A 352 -18.39 4.83 -18.18
CA THR A 352 -18.78 6.21 -18.48
C THR A 352 -17.59 7.14 -18.22
N THR A 353 -17.70 8.39 -18.65
CA THR A 353 -16.76 9.46 -18.30
C THR A 353 -17.51 10.51 -17.50
N LEU A 354 -16.97 10.92 -16.35
CA LEU A 354 -17.45 12.10 -15.65
C LEU A 354 -16.79 13.33 -16.25
N GLU A 355 -17.59 14.19 -16.88
CA GLU A 355 -17.22 15.50 -17.38
C GLU A 355 -17.33 16.53 -16.24
N VAL A 356 -16.19 17.03 -15.76
CA VAL A 356 -16.10 18.08 -14.74
C VAL A 356 -15.87 19.41 -15.46
N SER A 357 -16.94 20.15 -15.73
CA SER A 357 -16.84 21.51 -16.28
C SER A 357 -16.60 22.52 -15.16
N SER A 358 -15.71 23.48 -15.36
CA SER A 358 -15.36 24.48 -14.35
C SER A 358 -15.06 25.87 -14.93
N ASN A 359 -14.87 26.85 -14.06
CA ASN A 359 -14.38 28.18 -14.42
C ASN A 359 -12.84 28.31 -14.42
N ASP A 360 -12.07 27.21 -14.34
CA ASP A 360 -10.62 27.21 -14.61
C ASP A 360 -10.36 27.74 -16.05
N PRO A 361 -9.65 28.87 -16.24
CA PRO A 361 -9.40 29.45 -17.57
C PRO A 361 -8.50 28.60 -18.47
N ALA A 362 -7.68 27.71 -17.90
CA ALA A 362 -6.82 26.78 -18.62
C ALA A 362 -7.51 25.43 -18.87
N ASN A 363 -8.26 24.94 -17.89
CA ASN A 363 -8.94 23.63 -17.92
C ASN A 363 -10.46 23.74 -17.65
N PRO A 364 -11.24 24.41 -18.52
CA PRO A 364 -12.69 24.61 -18.31
C PRO A 364 -13.52 23.31 -18.40
N LEU A 365 -12.89 22.21 -18.81
CA LEU A 365 -13.43 20.86 -18.82
C LEU A 365 -12.30 19.86 -18.53
N ALA A 366 -12.47 19.06 -17.47
CA ALA A 366 -11.64 17.90 -17.16
C ALA A 366 -12.51 16.63 -17.13
N THR A 367 -11.87 15.46 -17.14
CA THR A 367 -12.57 14.17 -17.26
C THR A 367 -12.04 13.13 -16.28
N ILE A 368 -12.93 12.32 -15.70
CA ILE A 368 -12.60 11.13 -14.92
C ILE A 368 -13.12 9.90 -15.67
N SER A 369 -12.26 8.94 -15.96
CA SER A 369 -12.64 7.64 -16.52
C SER A 369 -13.26 6.79 -15.42
N VAL A 370 -14.46 6.21 -15.63
CA VAL A 370 -15.12 5.35 -14.65
C VAL A 370 -15.50 4.02 -15.30
N GLU A 371 -14.98 2.92 -14.74
CA GLU A 371 -15.30 1.56 -15.16
C GLU A 371 -15.83 0.74 -13.98
N LEU A 372 -17.01 0.15 -14.16
CA LEU A 372 -17.64 -0.81 -13.28
C LEU A 372 -17.61 -2.20 -13.93
N THR A 373 -16.85 -3.12 -13.36
CA THR A 373 -16.92 -4.55 -13.70
C THR A 373 -17.89 -5.26 -12.77
N VAL A 374 -18.98 -5.79 -13.32
CA VAL A 374 -19.92 -6.64 -12.59
C VAL A 374 -19.47 -8.08 -12.73
N GLU A 375 -18.89 -8.65 -11.66
CA GLU A 375 -18.37 -10.02 -11.64
C GLU A 375 -19.10 -10.89 -10.62
N GLY A 376 -19.51 -12.10 -11.04
CA GLY A 376 -20.20 -13.02 -10.16
C GLY A 376 -19.25 -13.66 -9.13
N ILE A 377 -19.66 -13.71 -7.86
CA ILE A 377 -18.93 -14.42 -6.80
C ILE A 377 -19.38 -15.88 -6.74
N ALA A 378 -18.44 -16.82 -6.70
CA ALA A 378 -18.72 -18.22 -6.40
C ALA A 378 -18.96 -18.44 -4.89
N VAL A 379 -20.05 -19.12 -4.52
CA VAL A 379 -20.35 -19.46 -3.12
C VAL A 379 -20.63 -20.94 -3.00
N LEU A 380 -19.68 -21.67 -2.41
CA LEU A 380 -19.81 -23.10 -2.15
C LEU A 380 -20.66 -23.33 -0.90
N THR A 381 -21.75 -24.08 -1.04
CA THR A 381 -22.58 -24.56 0.07
C THR A 381 -22.67 -26.08 0.02
N LEU A 382 -22.49 -26.75 1.16
CA LEU A 382 -22.62 -28.21 1.28
C LEU A 382 -23.98 -28.56 1.86
N GLN A 383 -24.61 -29.63 1.35
CA GLN A 383 -25.84 -30.17 1.93
C GLN A 383 -25.63 -30.63 3.38
N HIS A 384 -24.50 -31.27 3.64
CA HIS A 384 -24.08 -31.81 4.92
C HIS A 384 -22.58 -31.55 5.10
N ASP A 385 -22.19 -31.16 6.32
CA ASP A 385 -20.79 -31.03 6.75
C ASP A 385 -20.17 -32.39 7.16
N SER A 386 -20.97 -33.46 7.15
CA SER A 386 -20.58 -34.77 7.64
C SER A 386 -21.36 -35.91 6.96
N LEU A 387 -20.72 -37.07 6.82
CA LEU A 387 -21.31 -38.31 6.31
C LEU A 387 -20.91 -39.50 7.16
N ALA A 388 -21.91 -40.30 7.54
CA ALA A 388 -21.72 -41.56 8.26
C ALA A 388 -22.06 -42.77 7.36
N PHE A 389 -21.18 -43.76 7.39
CA PHE A 389 -21.35 -45.07 6.77
C PHE A 389 -21.68 -46.10 7.84
N ASP A 390 -22.60 -47.01 7.51
CA ASP A 390 -22.88 -48.19 8.33
C ASP A 390 -21.65 -49.12 8.36
N THR A 391 -21.69 -50.21 9.13
CA THR A 391 -20.59 -51.19 9.13
C THR A 391 -20.43 -51.84 7.76
N VAL A 392 -19.30 -51.58 7.09
CA VAL A 392 -18.95 -52.17 5.80
C VAL A 392 -17.96 -53.32 6.01
N THR A 393 -18.27 -54.50 5.47
CA THR A 393 -17.36 -55.64 5.55
C THR A 393 -16.04 -55.35 4.83
N VAL A 394 -14.90 -55.69 5.46
CA VAL A 394 -13.57 -55.51 4.88
C VAL A 394 -13.47 -56.09 3.47
N GLY A 395 -12.96 -55.30 2.53
CA GLY A 395 -12.87 -55.65 1.11
C GLY A 395 -14.20 -55.52 0.33
N GLN A 396 -15.24 -54.96 0.94
CA GLN A 396 -16.43 -54.42 0.26
C GLN A 396 -16.38 -52.88 0.30
N ASN A 397 -17.33 -52.24 -0.38
CA ASN A 397 -17.52 -50.80 -0.33
C ASN A 397 -18.98 -50.45 -0.02
N ALA A 398 -19.19 -49.21 0.43
CA ALA A 398 -20.50 -48.57 0.45
C ALA A 398 -20.36 -47.12 -0.01
N SER A 399 -21.39 -46.60 -0.67
CA SER A 399 -21.40 -45.22 -1.17
C SER A 399 -22.54 -44.41 -0.55
N ARG A 400 -22.26 -43.14 -0.28
CA ARG A 400 -23.21 -42.12 0.16
C ARG A 400 -23.11 -40.94 -0.81
N MET A 401 -24.20 -40.21 -0.98
CA MET A 401 -24.27 -39.04 -1.85
C MET A 401 -24.46 -37.79 -1.00
N VAL A 402 -23.80 -36.70 -1.37
CA VAL A 402 -23.98 -35.37 -0.78
C VAL A 402 -24.02 -34.35 -1.90
N TYR A 403 -24.93 -33.37 -1.81
CA TYR A 403 -24.96 -32.28 -2.78
C TYR A 403 -23.98 -31.16 -2.44
N VAL A 404 -23.23 -30.72 -3.45
CA VAL A 404 -22.46 -29.48 -3.46
C VAL A 404 -23.25 -28.47 -4.28
N TYR A 405 -23.57 -27.32 -3.70
CA TYR A 405 -24.32 -26.24 -4.33
C TYR A 405 -23.42 -25.04 -4.61
N ASN A 406 -23.63 -24.39 -5.74
CA ASN A 406 -23.15 -23.04 -5.96
C ASN A 406 -24.30 -22.04 -5.72
N THR A 407 -24.35 -21.46 -4.53
CA THR A 407 -25.36 -20.46 -4.15
C THR A 407 -24.96 -19.04 -4.53
N GLY A 408 -23.83 -18.88 -5.23
CA GLY A 408 -23.29 -17.60 -5.68
C GLY A 408 -23.82 -17.15 -7.04
N SER A 409 -23.38 -15.97 -7.45
CA SER A 409 -23.69 -15.36 -8.76
C SER A 409 -22.64 -15.65 -9.84
N GLY A 410 -21.46 -16.16 -9.47
CA GLY A 410 -20.39 -16.56 -10.39
C GLY A 410 -20.21 -18.08 -10.46
N ALA A 411 -19.40 -18.55 -11.42
CA ALA A 411 -19.12 -19.98 -11.57
C ALA A 411 -18.18 -20.51 -10.47
N LEU A 412 -18.62 -21.54 -9.75
CA LEU A 412 -17.84 -22.25 -8.75
C LEU A 412 -16.95 -23.30 -9.43
N ASN A 413 -15.65 -23.06 -9.44
CA ASN A 413 -14.64 -23.97 -9.96
C ASN A 413 -14.00 -24.70 -8.78
N VAL A 414 -14.28 -26.00 -8.64
CA VAL A 414 -13.59 -26.91 -7.72
C VAL A 414 -12.38 -27.49 -8.44
N SER A 415 -11.19 -27.19 -7.94
CA SER A 415 -9.92 -27.58 -8.54
C SER A 415 -9.34 -28.87 -7.97
N ASP A 416 -9.70 -29.24 -6.73
CA ASP A 416 -9.26 -30.49 -6.09
C ASP A 416 -10.25 -30.95 -5.01
N ILE A 417 -10.31 -32.26 -4.77
CA ILE A 417 -11.07 -32.90 -3.67
C ILE A 417 -10.16 -33.95 -3.02
N ILE A 418 -9.74 -33.66 -1.79
CA ILE A 418 -8.67 -34.38 -1.10
C ILE A 418 -9.24 -35.13 0.10
N ALA A 419 -9.17 -36.46 0.08
CA ALA A 419 -9.47 -37.31 1.25
C ALA A 419 -8.26 -37.39 2.19
N SER A 420 -8.47 -37.20 3.49
CA SER A 420 -7.41 -37.32 4.50
C SER A 420 -7.05 -38.77 4.86
N ASP A 421 -7.94 -39.72 4.57
CA ASP A 421 -7.77 -41.16 4.82
C ASP A 421 -8.13 -41.93 3.53
N PRO A 422 -7.24 -42.80 3.01
CA PRO A 422 -7.43 -43.52 1.75
C PRO A 422 -8.54 -44.59 1.79
N ALA A 423 -9.13 -44.89 2.95
CA ALA A 423 -10.35 -45.69 3.02
C ALA A 423 -11.59 -44.96 2.49
N PHE A 424 -11.50 -43.63 2.28
CA PHE A 424 -12.55 -42.82 1.65
C PHE A 424 -12.08 -42.25 0.30
N SER A 425 -13.01 -42.16 -0.65
CA SER A 425 -12.77 -41.51 -1.94
C SER A 425 -14.04 -40.81 -2.44
N ALA A 426 -13.86 -39.81 -3.30
CA ALA A 426 -14.94 -39.17 -4.05
C ALA A 426 -14.91 -39.60 -5.52
N ASP A 427 -16.05 -39.55 -6.20
CA ASP A 427 -16.18 -39.85 -7.64
C ASP A 427 -15.67 -38.74 -8.57
N HIS A 428 -15.49 -37.52 -8.03
CA HIS A 428 -14.90 -36.38 -8.72
C HIS A 428 -13.66 -35.87 -7.98
N SER A 429 -12.66 -35.39 -8.73
CA SER A 429 -11.54 -34.61 -8.20
C SER A 429 -11.64 -33.11 -8.52
N ALA A 430 -12.26 -32.74 -9.63
CA ALA A 430 -12.46 -31.35 -10.04
C ALA A 430 -13.73 -31.22 -10.89
N PHE A 431 -14.39 -30.05 -10.83
CA PHE A 431 -15.57 -29.72 -11.63
C PHE A 431 -15.85 -28.20 -11.64
N SER A 432 -16.73 -27.75 -12.53
CA SER A 432 -17.26 -26.38 -12.54
C SER A 432 -18.78 -26.42 -12.42
N LEU A 433 -19.35 -25.60 -11.54
CA LEU A 433 -20.79 -25.42 -11.35
C LEU A 433 -21.20 -23.99 -11.70
N PRO A 434 -22.14 -23.79 -12.64
CA PRO A 434 -22.79 -22.51 -12.88
C PRO A 434 -23.45 -21.94 -11.61
N ALA A 435 -23.75 -20.64 -11.63
CA ALA A 435 -24.49 -19.96 -10.57
C ALA A 435 -25.88 -20.62 -10.35
N GLY A 436 -26.23 -20.90 -9.09
CA GLY A 436 -27.49 -21.53 -8.71
C GLY A 436 -27.58 -23.05 -8.93
N ASP A 437 -26.53 -23.69 -9.46
CA ASP A 437 -26.54 -25.12 -9.81
C ASP A 437 -26.00 -26.02 -8.69
N SER A 438 -26.13 -27.34 -8.84
CA SER A 438 -25.70 -28.33 -7.84
C SER A 438 -25.14 -29.62 -8.46
N LEU A 439 -24.10 -30.18 -7.83
CA LEU A 439 -23.54 -31.49 -8.16
C LEU A 439 -23.87 -32.51 -7.05
N ALA A 440 -24.26 -33.71 -7.45
CA ALA A 440 -24.22 -34.88 -6.57
C ALA A 440 -22.79 -35.43 -6.50
N LEU A 441 -22.14 -35.30 -5.34
CA LEU A 441 -20.83 -35.89 -5.07
C LEU A 441 -21.02 -37.26 -4.41
N THR A 442 -20.50 -38.33 -5.02
CA THR A 442 -20.59 -39.69 -4.45
C THR A 442 -19.33 -39.98 -3.66
N VAL A 443 -19.48 -40.13 -2.35
CA VAL A 443 -18.40 -40.52 -1.44
C VAL A 443 -18.48 -42.02 -1.18
N THR A 444 -17.38 -42.73 -1.39
CA THR A 444 -17.28 -44.17 -1.19
C THR A 444 -16.34 -44.49 -0.02
N PHE A 445 -16.79 -45.38 0.87
CA PHE A 445 -16.00 -45.95 1.96
C PHE A 445 -15.65 -47.41 1.64
N ALA A 446 -14.37 -47.75 1.72
CA ALA A 446 -13.81 -49.06 1.39
C ALA A 446 -12.78 -49.49 2.44
N PRO A 447 -13.21 -50.03 3.60
CA PRO A 447 -12.31 -50.39 4.70
C PRO A 447 -11.40 -51.57 4.34
N ALA A 448 -10.10 -51.37 4.53
CA ALA A 448 -9.06 -52.38 4.33
C ALA A 448 -8.81 -53.29 5.55
N MET A 449 -9.24 -52.85 6.74
CA MET A 449 -9.07 -53.55 8.02
C MET A 449 -10.31 -53.42 8.90
N VAL A 450 -10.44 -54.27 9.92
CA VAL A 450 -11.50 -54.17 10.92
C VAL A 450 -11.15 -53.06 11.91
N GLY A 451 -12.08 -52.13 12.15
CA GLY A 451 -11.89 -50.97 13.03
C GLY A 451 -12.70 -49.76 12.60
N ASP A 452 -12.67 -48.71 13.41
CA ASP A 452 -13.32 -47.44 13.10
C ASP A 452 -12.39 -46.53 12.27
N TYR A 453 -12.99 -45.82 11.31
CA TYR A 453 -12.33 -44.90 10.39
C TYR A 453 -12.91 -43.50 10.55
N SER A 454 -12.03 -42.50 10.51
CA SER A 454 -12.40 -41.08 10.57
C SER A 454 -11.50 -40.25 9.67
N GLY A 455 -12.08 -39.39 8.83
CA GLY A 455 -11.32 -38.49 7.97
C GLY A 455 -12.13 -37.27 7.54
N GLU A 456 -11.57 -36.47 6.63
CA GLU A 456 -12.26 -35.38 5.96
C GLU A 456 -12.05 -35.41 4.45
N LEU A 457 -13.03 -34.93 3.69
CA LEU A 457 -12.85 -34.45 2.31
C LEU A 457 -12.69 -32.94 2.35
N LYS A 458 -11.49 -32.44 2.02
CA LYS A 458 -11.28 -31.00 1.75
C LYS A 458 -11.63 -30.71 0.30
N ILE A 459 -12.46 -29.70 0.06
CA ILE A 459 -12.82 -29.24 -1.29
C ILE A 459 -12.11 -27.93 -1.58
N VAL A 460 -11.24 -27.90 -2.59
CA VAL A 460 -10.47 -26.71 -2.99
C VAL A 460 -11.19 -26.04 -4.16
N SER A 461 -11.47 -24.73 -4.05
CA SER A 461 -12.24 -24.00 -5.07
C SER A 461 -11.91 -22.51 -5.13
N ASN A 462 -12.50 -21.79 -6.09
CA ASN A 462 -12.45 -20.33 -6.20
C ASN A 462 -13.48 -19.59 -5.32
N ALA A 463 -14.25 -20.27 -4.46
CA ALA A 463 -15.17 -19.60 -3.55
C ALA A 463 -14.43 -18.79 -2.49
N ALA A 464 -14.96 -17.62 -2.11
CA ALA A 464 -14.33 -16.72 -1.14
C ALA A 464 -14.09 -17.33 0.26
N ALA A 465 -14.70 -18.48 0.57
CA ALA A 465 -14.52 -19.26 1.80
C ALA A 465 -13.88 -20.64 1.59
N ALA A 466 -13.27 -20.92 0.43
CA ALA A 466 -12.88 -22.27 0.00
C ALA A 466 -12.00 -23.05 0.99
N ASP A 467 -11.10 -22.39 1.73
CA ASP A 467 -10.21 -23.07 2.69
C ASP A 467 -10.93 -23.63 3.93
N THR A 468 -12.23 -23.34 4.09
CA THR A 468 -13.08 -23.86 5.17
C THR A 468 -13.92 -25.08 4.77
N ALA A 469 -14.17 -25.31 3.47
CA ALA A 469 -15.12 -26.32 2.99
C ALA A 469 -14.61 -27.76 3.22
N ARG A 470 -15.27 -28.48 4.14
CA ARG A 470 -14.95 -29.85 4.55
C ARG A 470 -16.21 -30.69 4.70
N ILE A 471 -16.09 -31.99 4.42
CA ILE A 471 -17.06 -33.02 4.80
C ILE A 471 -16.35 -34.02 5.72
N TYR A 472 -16.78 -34.11 6.98
CA TYR A 472 -16.25 -35.06 7.96
C TYR A 472 -16.83 -36.47 7.71
N LEU A 473 -15.97 -37.48 7.65
CA LEU A 473 -16.33 -38.84 7.27
C LEU A 473 -16.11 -39.80 8.44
N HIS A 474 -17.11 -40.66 8.67
CA HIS A 474 -17.07 -41.70 9.69
C HIS A 474 -17.61 -43.03 9.16
N GLY A 475 -16.96 -44.14 9.50
CA GLY A 475 -17.42 -45.49 9.15
C GLY A 475 -16.67 -46.58 9.90
N THR A 476 -17.23 -47.80 9.92
CA THR A 476 -16.62 -48.95 10.62
C THR A 476 -16.37 -50.10 9.65
N GLY A 477 -15.13 -50.59 9.59
CA GLY A 477 -14.76 -51.83 8.93
C GLY A 477 -15.17 -53.05 9.76
N GLY A 478 -16.07 -53.88 9.23
CA GLY A 478 -16.54 -55.11 9.86
C GLY A 478 -15.81 -56.37 9.34
N ALA A 479 -15.71 -57.40 10.17
CA ALA A 479 -15.18 -58.70 9.74
C ALA A 479 -16.08 -59.36 8.66
N MET A 480 -15.50 -60.19 7.80
CA MET A 480 -16.30 -61.07 6.92
C MET A 480 -17.06 -62.09 7.76
N VAL A 481 -18.38 -61.90 7.88
CA VAL A 481 -19.28 -62.90 8.48
C VAL A 481 -19.67 -63.91 7.41
N GLY A 482 -18.72 -64.78 7.05
CA GLY A 482 -19.05 -65.99 6.29
C GLY A 482 -19.76 -66.99 7.20
N ILE A 483 -20.76 -67.70 6.65
CA ILE A 483 -21.10 -69.01 7.21
C ILE A 483 -19.90 -69.91 6.90
N GLY A 484 -19.04 -70.10 7.90
CA GLY A 484 -17.90 -71.00 7.78
C GLY A 484 -18.38 -72.40 7.37
N SER A 485 -17.67 -73.04 6.45
CA SER A 485 -18.02 -74.35 5.90
C SER A 485 -18.04 -75.52 6.90
N GLY A 486 -17.79 -75.26 8.19
CA GLY A 486 -17.85 -76.24 9.29
C GLY A 486 -19.21 -76.42 9.96
N MET A 487 -20.30 -75.89 9.39
CA MET A 487 -21.68 -76.12 9.88
C MET A 487 -22.56 -76.92 8.90
N LEU A 488 -22.02 -77.32 7.75
CA LEU A 488 -22.60 -78.41 6.95
C LEU A 488 -22.04 -79.74 7.49
N PRO A 489 -22.87 -80.76 7.77
CA PRO A 489 -22.39 -82.09 8.13
C PRO A 489 -21.49 -82.63 7.01
N GLU A 490 -20.28 -83.09 7.30
CA GLU A 490 -19.43 -83.69 6.24
C GLU A 490 -19.96 -85.05 5.77
N THR A 491 -20.83 -85.68 6.56
CA THR A 491 -21.40 -87.01 6.32
C THR A 491 -22.90 -87.03 6.60
N PHE A 492 -23.60 -88.00 6.01
CA PHE A 492 -24.97 -88.31 6.39
C PHE A 492 -25.00 -88.95 7.78
N ALA A 493 -25.84 -88.44 8.67
CA ALA A 493 -26.05 -89.01 10.00
C ALA A 493 -27.53 -89.02 10.36
N VAL A 494 -27.93 -89.99 11.18
CA VAL A 494 -29.28 -90.10 11.75
C VAL A 494 -29.14 -90.11 13.28
N GLY A 495 -29.79 -89.16 13.94
CA GLY A 495 -29.85 -89.05 15.39
C GLY A 495 -30.81 -90.07 15.99
N GLN A 496 -30.64 -90.35 17.28
CA GLN A 496 -31.44 -91.39 17.94
C GLN A 496 -32.92 -90.99 18.04
N ASN A 497 -33.79 -91.96 17.78
CA ASN A 497 -35.24 -91.76 17.84
C ASN A 497 -35.73 -91.49 19.27
N TYR A 498 -36.56 -90.46 19.46
CA TYR A 498 -37.14 -90.12 20.76
C TYR A 498 -38.61 -89.68 20.66
N PRO A 499 -39.50 -90.12 21.57
CA PRO A 499 -39.28 -91.12 22.61
C PRO A 499 -39.26 -92.55 22.06
N ASN A 500 -38.42 -93.42 22.62
CA ASN A 500 -38.40 -94.86 22.34
C ASN A 500 -38.52 -95.63 23.67
N PRO A 501 -39.56 -96.45 23.91
CA PRO A 501 -40.64 -96.85 22.99
C PRO A 501 -41.58 -95.71 22.56
N PHE A 502 -42.13 -95.83 21.34
CA PHE A 502 -42.98 -94.81 20.71
C PHE A 502 -44.34 -94.65 21.41
N ASN A 503 -44.76 -93.40 21.66
CA ASN A 503 -46.11 -93.08 22.14
C ASN A 503 -46.49 -91.59 21.93
N PRO A 504 -47.45 -91.24 21.05
CA PRO A 504 -47.87 -91.95 19.84
C PRO A 504 -47.01 -91.59 18.61
N THR A 505 -46.06 -90.66 18.75
CA THR A 505 -45.17 -90.16 17.69
C THR A 505 -43.72 -90.20 18.14
N THR A 506 -42.78 -90.27 17.19
CA THR A 506 -41.33 -90.09 17.44
C THR A 506 -40.80 -88.95 16.59
N ARG A 507 -39.74 -88.30 17.07
CA ARG A 507 -38.85 -87.48 16.25
C ARG A 507 -37.68 -88.34 15.77
N ILE A 508 -37.26 -88.09 14.53
CA ILE A 508 -35.99 -88.56 13.95
C ILE A 508 -35.29 -87.31 13.46
N ASP A 509 -34.12 -87.01 14.01
CA ASP A 509 -33.25 -85.96 13.49
C ASP A 509 -32.27 -86.58 12.49
N PHE A 510 -31.98 -85.88 11.39
CA PHE A 510 -31.03 -86.35 10.38
C PHE A 510 -30.22 -85.18 9.83
N GLN A 511 -29.08 -85.53 9.22
CA GLN A 511 -28.09 -84.61 8.70
C GLN A 511 -27.76 -84.97 7.25
N VAL A 512 -27.69 -83.96 6.38
CA VAL A 512 -27.33 -84.09 4.96
C VAL A 512 -26.16 -83.16 4.63
N PRO A 513 -25.16 -83.60 3.84
CA PRO A 513 -23.96 -82.82 3.55
C PRO A 513 -24.13 -81.76 2.46
N ALA A 514 -25.22 -81.80 1.72
CA ALA A 514 -25.59 -80.83 0.70
C ALA A 514 -27.10 -80.61 0.71
N ALA A 515 -27.55 -79.43 0.28
CA ALA A 515 -28.97 -79.13 0.14
C ALA A 515 -29.60 -79.97 -0.99
N GLY A 516 -30.73 -80.60 -0.70
CA GLY A 516 -31.48 -81.43 -1.65
C GLY A 516 -32.81 -81.88 -1.08
N THR A 517 -33.70 -82.36 -1.94
CA THR A 517 -34.98 -82.95 -1.52
C THR A 517 -34.72 -84.26 -0.77
N VAL A 518 -35.31 -84.40 0.42
CA VAL A 518 -35.24 -85.63 1.22
C VAL A 518 -36.60 -86.31 1.20
N GLU A 519 -36.64 -87.56 0.76
CA GLU A 519 -37.83 -88.41 0.79
C GLU A 519 -37.67 -89.45 1.91
N LEU A 520 -38.63 -89.47 2.83
CA LEU A 520 -38.71 -90.47 3.91
C LEU A 520 -39.66 -91.58 3.44
N THR A 521 -39.09 -92.73 3.07
CA THR A 521 -39.81 -93.92 2.56
C THR A 521 -39.93 -95.01 3.63
#